data_AF-A0A838NFU4-F1
#
_entry.id   AF-A0A838NFU4-F1
#
_cell.length_a   1.000
_cell.length_b   1.000
_cell.length_c   1.000
_cell.angle_alpha   90.00
_cell.angle_beta   90.00
_cell.angle_gamma   90.00
#
_symmetry.space_group_name_H-M   'P 1'
#
loop_
_entity.id
_entity.type
_entity.pdbx_description
1 polymer ?
#
loop_
_entity_poly.entity_id
_entity_poly.type
_entity_poly.pdbx_seq_one_letter_code
_entity_poly.pdbx_strand_id
1 'polypeptide(L)' 'PLFDGVNFKAEGGWKEVDPTSGSLVVKPDNKDATLATLAGTKLEAGKSYTFVLVGRAGKHDIVKIEDAVAVE' A
#
# COMPACT_ATOMS: atom_id res chain seq x y z
N PRO A 1 -4.12 8.88 -8.03
CA PRO A 1 -3.93 7.75 -7.08
C PRO A 1 -2.46 7.32 -7.07
N LEU A 2 -1.98 6.67 -6.00
CA LEU A 2 -0.60 6.13 -5.99
C LEU A 2 -0.47 4.96 -6.98
N PHE A 3 -1.40 4.01 -6.91
CA PHE A 3 -1.57 2.85 -7.80
C PHE A 3 -3.03 2.71 -8.23
N ASP A 4 -3.27 2.03 -9.34
CA ASP A 4 -4.61 1.77 -9.90
C ASP A 4 -4.64 0.39 -10.60
N GLY A 5 -5.81 -0.23 -10.72
CA GLY A 5 -5.99 -1.50 -11.44
C GLY A 5 -5.28 -2.73 -10.81
N VAL A 6 -5.01 -2.70 -9.51
CA VAL A 6 -4.36 -3.81 -8.81
C VAL A 6 -5.38 -4.88 -8.44
N ASN A 7 -5.41 -5.95 -9.23
CA ASN A 7 -6.34 -7.08 -9.05
C ASN A 7 -5.92 -8.02 -7.90
N PHE A 8 -6.84 -8.88 -7.47
CA PHE A 8 -6.56 -9.91 -6.48
C PHE A 8 -5.38 -10.80 -6.91
N LYS A 9 -4.40 -10.98 -6.01
CA LYS A 9 -3.12 -11.68 -6.26
C LYS A 9 -2.21 -11.07 -7.33
N ALA A 10 -2.44 -9.81 -7.71
CA ALA A 10 -1.54 -9.04 -8.55
C ALA A 10 -0.81 -7.96 -7.73
N GLU A 11 0.28 -7.44 -8.27
CA GLU A 11 1.02 -6.29 -7.73
C GLU A 11 0.95 -5.10 -8.70
N GLY A 12 1.02 -3.88 -8.15
CA GLY A 12 0.99 -2.63 -8.92
C GLY A 12 2.35 -2.14 -9.40
N GLY A 13 3.43 -2.90 -9.16
CA GLY A 13 4.80 -2.49 -9.41
C GLY A 13 5.33 -1.46 -8.41
N TRP A 14 6.40 -0.76 -8.80
CA TRP A 14 7.11 0.22 -7.97
C TRP A 14 6.82 1.66 -8.39
N LYS A 15 6.75 2.56 -7.41
CA LYS A 15 6.63 4.00 -7.66
C LYS A 15 7.49 4.78 -6.69
N GLU A 16 8.32 5.66 -7.23
CA GLU A 16 9.08 6.62 -6.44
C GLU A 16 8.19 7.76 -5.98
N VAL A 17 8.35 8.16 -4.72
CA VAL A 17 7.64 9.27 -4.10
C VAL A 17 8.59 10.03 -3.20
N ASP A 18 8.35 11.33 -3.04
CA ASP A 18 9.06 12.12 -2.05
C ASP A 18 8.74 11.63 -0.63
N PRO A 19 9.68 11.74 0.34
CA PRO A 19 9.44 11.39 1.72
C PRO A 19 8.22 12.12 2.27
N THR A 20 7.29 11.37 2.88
CA THR A 20 5.99 11.92 3.27
C THR A 20 5.37 11.13 4.41
N SER A 21 4.37 11.72 5.06
CA SER A 21 3.55 11.07 6.07
C SER A 21 2.06 11.30 5.80
N GLY A 22 1.24 10.30 6.14
CA GLY A 22 -0.19 10.37 5.91
C GLY A 22 -0.90 9.06 6.17
N SER A 23 -2.04 8.87 5.51
CA SER A 23 -2.80 7.63 5.56
C SER A 23 -2.80 6.98 4.19
N LEU A 24 -2.53 5.67 4.13
CA LEU A 24 -2.75 4.89 2.93
C LEU A 24 -4.19 4.39 2.93
N VAL A 25 -4.95 4.72 1.89
CA VAL A 25 -6.36 4.34 1.75
C VAL A 25 -6.51 3.48 0.50
N VAL A 26 -7.13 2.31 0.67
CA VAL A 26 -7.45 1.39 -0.43
C VAL A 26 -8.95 1.41 -0.67
N LYS A 27 -9.34 1.60 -1.92
CA LYS A 27 -10.73 1.61 -2.40
C LYS A 27 -10.87 0.65 -3.57
N PRO A 28 -12.04 0.03 -3.80
CA PRO A 28 -12.32 -0.68 -5.03
C PRO A 28 -12.42 0.30 -6.19
N ASP A 29 -12.08 -0.16 -7.39
CA ASP A 29 -12.27 0.62 -8.60
C ASP A 29 -13.72 1.09 -8.74
N ASN A 30 -13.87 2.35 -9.15
CA ASN A 30 -15.16 2.98 -9.40
C ASN A 30 -16.13 2.99 -8.20
N LYS A 31 -15.62 2.83 -6.96
CA LYS A 31 -16.41 2.94 -5.74
C LYS A 31 -15.71 3.81 -4.71
N ASP A 32 -16.48 4.66 -4.04
CA ASP A 32 -15.96 5.52 -2.98
C ASP A 32 -15.78 4.81 -1.63
N ALA A 33 -16.33 3.60 -1.48
CA ALA A 33 -16.26 2.82 -0.25
C ALA A 33 -14.81 2.45 0.07
N THR A 34 -14.34 2.79 1.27
CA THR A 34 -13.02 2.39 1.74
C THR A 34 -13.00 0.91 2.10
N LEU A 35 -12.05 0.15 1.55
CA LEU A 35 -11.80 -1.24 1.92
C LEU A 35 -10.94 -1.34 3.17
N ALA A 36 -9.88 -0.53 3.25
CA ALA A 36 -8.96 -0.48 4.36
C ALA A 36 -8.24 0.89 4.41
N THR A 37 -7.85 1.28 5.61
CA THR A 37 -7.04 2.49 5.86
C THR A 37 -5.90 2.14 6.81
N LEU A 38 -4.68 2.48 6.43
CA LEU A 38 -3.51 2.45 7.29
C LEU A 38 -3.12 3.89 7.65
N ALA A 39 -3.54 4.33 8.84
CA ALA A 39 -3.21 5.65 9.35
C ALA A 39 -1.75 5.73 9.84
N GLY A 40 -1.18 6.94 9.87
CA GLY A 40 0.17 7.17 10.41
C GLY A 40 1.28 6.53 9.57
N THR A 41 1.04 6.29 8.29
CA THR A 41 2.04 5.78 7.36
C THR A 41 3.09 6.86 7.12
N LYS A 42 4.35 6.55 7.41
CA LYS A 42 5.52 7.37 7.07
C LYS A 42 6.34 6.66 6.01
N LEU A 43 6.68 7.36 4.93
CA LEU A 43 7.59 6.92 3.87
C LEU A 43 8.85 7.77 3.98
N GLU A 44 9.99 7.13 4.21
CA GLU A 44 11.27 7.81 4.43
C GLU A 44 12.15 7.73 3.19
N ALA A 45 13.04 8.70 3.01
CA ALA A 45 13.96 8.73 1.87
C ALA A 45 14.88 7.51 1.88
N GLY A 46 15.11 6.94 0.70
CA GLY A 46 16.02 5.80 0.51
C GLY A 46 15.48 4.47 1.03
N LYS A 47 14.21 4.38 1.42
CA LYS A 47 13.58 3.13 1.86
C LYS A 47 12.54 2.65 0.86
N SER A 48 12.46 1.33 0.71
CA SER A 48 11.47 0.64 -0.11
C SER A 48 10.40 0.01 0.77
N TYR A 49 9.15 0.08 0.33
CA TYR A 49 8.02 -0.47 1.07
C TYR A 49 7.05 -1.21 0.16
N THR A 50 6.64 -2.39 0.60
CA THR A 50 5.53 -3.14 0.02
C THR A 50 4.32 -3.03 0.92
N PHE A 51 3.17 -2.69 0.33
CA PHE A 51 1.88 -2.66 1.03
C PHE A 51 1.00 -3.80 0.53
N VAL A 52 0.68 -4.74 1.43
CA VAL A 52 -0.13 -5.92 1.10
C VAL A 52 -1.52 -5.75 1.67
N LEU A 53 -2.53 -5.78 0.81
CA LEU A 53 -3.93 -5.87 1.23
C LEU A 53 -4.25 -7.33 1.58
N VAL A 54 -4.65 -7.58 2.82
CA VAL A 54 -5.01 -8.91 3.33
C VAL A 54 -6.44 -8.93 3.84
N GLY A 55 -7.00 -10.13 4.04
CA GLY A 55 -8.29 -10.32 4.69
C GLY A 55 -9.29 -11.08 3.82
N ARG A 56 -10.57 -10.86 4.09
CA ARG A 56 -11.71 -11.51 3.41
C ARG A 56 -12.78 -10.49 3.06
N ALA A 57 -13.74 -10.88 2.23
CA ALA A 57 -14.87 -10.02 1.87
C ALA A 57 -15.50 -9.35 3.11
N GLY A 58 -15.61 -8.01 3.07
CA GLY A 58 -16.15 -7.19 4.16
C GLY A 58 -15.18 -6.90 5.32
N LYS A 59 -13.98 -7.46 5.34
CA LYS A 59 -12.96 -7.17 6.36
C LYS A 59 -11.55 -7.31 5.76
N HIS A 60 -11.00 -6.17 5.33
CA HIS A 60 -9.63 -6.08 4.83
C HIS A 60 -8.74 -5.30 5.80
N ASP A 61 -7.44 -5.54 5.71
CA ASP A 61 -6.40 -4.82 6.43
C ASP A 61 -5.19 -4.59 5.52
N ILE A 62 -4.32 -3.66 5.88
CA ILE A 62 -3.12 -3.33 5.12
C ILE A 62 -1.90 -3.66 5.98
N VAL A 63 -1.04 -4.54 5.47
CA VAL A 63 0.26 -4.83 6.05
C VAL A 63 1.32 -4.02 5.32
N LYS A 64 2.06 -3.19 6.05
CA LYS A 64 3.23 -2.49 5.56
C LYS A 64 4.48 -3.32 5.84
N ILE A 65 5.29 -3.55 4.81
CA ILE A 65 6.57 -4.24 4.88
C ILE A 65 7.64 -3.23 4.43
N GLU A 66 8.72 -3.08 5.20
CA GLU A 66 9.93 -2.39 4.75
C GLU A 66 10.84 -3.42 4.08
N ASP A 67 11.13 -3.21 2.80
CA ASP A 67 11.97 -4.12 2.02
C ASP A 67 13.43 -3.76 2.26
N ALA A 68 14.10 -4.57 3.07
CA ALA A 68 15.54 -4.49 3.23
C ALA A 68 16.21 -5.22 2.06
N VAL A 69 17.09 -4.53 1.34
CA VAL A 69 18.02 -5.20 0.43
C VAL A 69 18.97 -6.02 1.29
N ALA A 70 18.99 -7.34 1.10
CA ALA A 70 20.00 -8.17 1.73
C ALA A 70 21.37 -7.64 1.30
N VAL A 71 22.17 -7.21 2.28
CA VAL A 71 23.56 -6.85 2.02
C VAL A 71 24.27 -8.18 1.74
N GLU A 72 24.71 -8.38 0.50
CA GLU A 72 25.56 -9.51 0.11
C GLU A 72 26.90 -9.51 0.86
#